data_AF-A0A0N0JRJ4-F1
#
_entry.id   AF-A0A0N0JRJ4-F1
#
_cell.length_a   1.000
_cell.length_b   1.000
_cell.length_c   1.000
_cell.angle_alpha   90.00
_cell.angle_beta   90.00
_cell.angle_gamma   90.00
#
_symmetry.space_group_name_H-M   'P 1'
#
loop_
_entity.id
_entity.type
_entity.pdbx_description
1 polymer ?
#
loop_
_entity_poly.entity_id
_entity_poly.type
_entity_poly.pdbx_seq_one_letter_code
_entity_poly.pdbx_strand_id
1 'polypeptide(L)'
;LEYAAVEIHTSVDGRKGVVLTGVSRAAERQVMQAIAEILGPVRNPRYLLVRRSWLGLRRRIDYHAVPAALGARKEFAERFAELWLERIGCSDLVFARTAESRLLILQARASSFAAGFQRNVDRRSVWL
;
A
#
# COMPACT_ATOMS: atom_id res chain seq x y z
N LEU A 1 -7.94 22.83 2.12
CA LEU A 1 -6.90 21.85 2.50
C LEU A 1 -5.62 22.54 3.03
N GLU A 2 -5.67 23.84 3.38
CA GLU A 2 -4.47 24.64 3.74
C GLU A 2 -3.76 24.23 5.03
N TYR A 3 -4.28 23.28 5.81
CA TYR A 3 -3.70 22.84 7.08
C TYR A 3 -3.45 21.33 7.17
N ALA A 4 -3.69 20.57 6.09
CA ALA A 4 -3.46 19.12 6.11
C ALA A 4 -1.96 18.83 6.14
N ALA A 5 -1.49 18.15 7.18
CA ALA A 5 -0.09 17.77 7.33
C ALA A 5 0.07 16.29 7.66
N VAL A 6 1.22 15.74 7.29
CA VAL A 6 1.62 14.37 7.60
C VAL A 6 2.93 14.42 8.37
N GLU A 7 2.90 13.92 9.60
CA GLU A 7 4.06 13.83 10.47
C GLU A 7 4.52 12.37 10.54
N ILE A 8 5.83 12.16 10.44
CA ILE A 8 6.43 10.82 10.49
C ILE A 8 7.44 10.77 11.63
N HIS A 9 7.14 9.97 12.65
CA HIS A 9 8.04 9.73 13.78
C HIS A 9 8.75 8.40 13.60
N THR A 10 10.03 8.35 13.95
CA THR A 10 10.81 7.10 13.96
C THR A 10 11.13 6.74 15.39
N SER A 11 10.68 5.58 15.82
CA SER A 11 11.03 5.01 17.12
C SER A 11 12.41 4.34 17.06
N VAL A 12 13.04 4.19 18.22
CA VAL A 12 14.37 3.58 18.37
C VAL A 12 14.40 2.12 17.87
N ASP A 13 13.26 1.43 17.95
CA ASP A 13 13.06 0.07 17.41
C ASP A 13 12.83 0.03 15.88
N GLY A 14 12.97 1.16 15.18
CA GLY A 14 12.82 1.26 13.74
C GLY A 14 11.37 1.39 13.25
N ARG A 15 10.37 1.38 14.15
CA ARG A 15 8.97 1.62 13.76
C ARG A 15 8.77 3.05 13.27
N LYS A 16 7.93 3.19 12.24
CA LYS A 16 7.50 4.49 11.70
C LYS A 16 6.06 4.75 12.12
N GLY A 17 5.84 5.78 12.94
CA GLY A 17 4.51 6.32 13.22
C GLY A 17 4.16 7.37 12.18
N VAL A 18 2.97 7.28 11.59
CA VAL A 18 2.45 8.26 10.63
C VAL A 18 1.21 8.91 11.26
N VAL A 19 1.23 10.23 11.37
CA VAL A 19 0.13 11.03 11.95
C VAL A 19 -0.38 11.99 10.88
N LEU A 20 -1.70 12.03 10.69
CA LEU A 20 -2.36 12.98 9.79
C LEU A 20 -3.06 14.05 10.63
N THR A 21 -2.66 15.30 10.45
CA THR A 21 -3.22 16.46 11.17
C THR A 21 -3.93 17.41 10.19
N GLY A 22 -4.84 18.24 10.70
CA GLY A 22 -5.57 19.22 9.89
C GLY A 22 -6.55 18.64 8.86
N VAL A 23 -6.92 17.36 8.98
CA VAL A 23 -7.94 16.68 8.17
C VAL A 23 -9.15 16.31 9.03
N SER A 24 -10.31 16.12 8.41
CA SER A 24 -11.47 15.60 9.14
C SER A 24 -11.21 14.16 9.62
N ARG A 25 -11.82 13.76 10.75
CA ARG A 25 -11.71 12.38 11.25
C ARG A 25 -12.14 11.33 10.21
N ALA A 26 -13.07 11.68 9.32
CA ALA A 26 -13.48 10.79 8.24
C ALA A 26 -12.38 10.60 7.19
N ALA A 27 -11.73 11.70 6.78
CA ALA A 27 -10.60 11.66 5.86
C ALA A 27 -9.39 10.94 6.47
N GLU A 28 -9.08 11.22 7.74
CA GLU A 28 -8.04 10.53 8.49
C GLU A 28 -8.23 9.00 8.45
N ARG A 29 -9.44 8.52 8.78
CA ARG A 29 -9.77 7.09 8.72
C ARG A 29 -9.60 6.50 7.32
N GLN A 30 -10.02 7.22 6.29
CA GLN A 30 -9.88 6.76 4.90
C GLN A 30 -8.41 6.64 4.48
N VAL A 31 -7.58 7.62 4.81
CA VAL A 31 -6.14 7.60 4.50
C VAL A 31 -5.45 6.49 5.30
N MET A 32 -5.71 6.37 6.60
CA MET A 32 -5.13 5.31 7.43
C MET A 32 -5.52 3.91 6.94
N GLN A 33 -6.75 3.75 6.47
CA GLN A 33 -7.21 2.50 5.85
C GLN A 33 -6.48 2.21 4.53
N ALA A 34 -6.32 3.21 3.66
CA ALA A 34 -5.59 3.08 2.40
C ALA A 34 -4.10 2.72 2.63
N ILE A 35 -3.44 3.36 3.59
CA ILE A 35 -2.05 3.05 3.96
C ILE A 35 -1.92 1.59 4.45
N ALA A 36 -2.84 1.15 5.31
CA ALA A 36 -2.87 -0.22 5.81
C ALA A 36 -3.08 -1.25 4.68
N GLU A 37 -3.88 -0.93 3.66
CA GLU A 37 -4.07 -1.80 2.50
C GLU A 37 -2.81 -1.88 1.62
N ILE A 38 -2.10 -0.77 1.40
CA ILE A 38 -0.88 -0.72 0.59
C ILE A 38 0.30 -1.45 1.25
N LEU A 39 0.48 -1.20 2.55
CA LEU A 39 1.65 -1.66 3.30
C LEU A 39 1.43 -3.00 4.01
N GLY A 40 0.17 -3.38 4.23
CA GLY A 40 -0.21 -4.62 4.87
C GLY A 40 -0.23 -5.81 3.90
N PRO A 41 -0.62 -7.01 4.41
CA PRO A 41 -0.73 -8.20 3.58
C PRO A 41 -1.77 -8.04 2.46
N VAL A 42 -1.41 -8.47 1.25
CA VAL A 42 -2.31 -8.45 0.10
C VAL A 42 -3.52 -9.39 0.34
N ARG A 43 -4.70 -8.78 0.49
CA ARG A 43 -5.98 -9.49 0.65
C ARG A 43 -6.62 -9.77 -0.72
N ASN A 44 -7.78 -9.18 -1.01
CA ASN A 44 -8.51 -9.36 -2.28
C ASN A 44 -8.76 -8.00 -2.94
N PRO A 45 -7.71 -7.24 -3.31
CA PRO A 45 -7.89 -5.94 -3.92
C PRO A 45 -8.45 -6.10 -5.34
N ARG A 46 -9.10 -5.04 -5.85
CA ARG A 46 -9.59 -5.04 -7.25
C ARG A 46 -8.45 -4.82 -8.24
N TYR A 47 -7.41 -4.09 -7.84
CA TYR A 47 -6.22 -3.85 -8.62
C TYR A 47 -4.97 -4.04 -7.76
N LEU A 48 -3.88 -4.47 -8.39
CA LEU A 48 -2.56 -4.64 -7.79
C LEU A 48 -1.53 -3.81 -8.55
N LEU A 49 -0.55 -3.29 -7.82
CA LEU A 49 0.69 -2.79 -8.39
C LEU A 49 1.75 -3.88 -8.24
N VAL A 50 2.30 -4.33 -9.36
CA VAL A 50 3.38 -5.32 -9.41
C VAL A 50 4.68 -4.60 -9.69
N ARG A 51 5.54 -4.49 -8.67
CA ARG A 51 6.83 -3.82 -8.76
C ARG A 51 7.95 -4.83 -8.90
N ARG A 52 8.71 -4.73 -9.99
CA ARG A 52 9.88 -5.58 -10.25
C ARG A 52 11.13 -4.77 -9.92
N SER A 53 11.87 -5.20 -8.91
CA SER A 53 13.08 -4.51 -8.43
C SER A 53 14.26 -5.46 -8.29
N TRP A 54 15.46 -4.88 -8.19
CA TRP A 54 16.68 -5.62 -7.88
C TRP A 54 17.09 -5.33 -6.44
N LEU A 55 17.37 -6.38 -5.68
CA LEU A 55 17.98 -6.29 -4.36
C LEU A 55 19.32 -7.03 -4.41
N GLY A 56 20.40 -6.27 -4.64
CA GLY A 56 21.70 -6.85 -5.00
C GLY A 56 21.59 -7.64 -6.32
N LEU A 57 22.06 -8.89 -6.30
CA LEU A 57 22.02 -9.78 -7.46
C LEU A 57 20.68 -10.52 -7.64
N ARG A 58 19.72 -10.36 -6.71
CA ARG A 58 18.45 -11.10 -6.73
C ARG A 58 17.32 -10.21 -7.25
N ARG A 59 16.54 -10.74 -8.19
CA ARG A 59 15.29 -10.12 -8.63
C ARG A 59 14.22 -10.31 -7.55
N ARG A 60 13.58 -9.21 -7.16
CA ARG A 60 12.48 -9.17 -6.19
C ARG A 60 11.21 -8.69 -6.90
N ILE A 61 10.10 -9.33 -6.59
CA ILE A 61 8.77 -8.91 -7.04
C ILE A 61 7.98 -8.53 -5.78
N ASP A 62 7.56 -7.28 -5.72
CA ASP A 62 6.72 -6.73 -4.68
C ASP A 62 5.31 -6.50 -5.21
N TYR A 63 4.33 -6.79 -4.37
CA TYR A 63 2.92 -6.63 -4.70
C TYR A 63 2.29 -5.67 -3.70
N HIS A 64 1.66 -4.62 -4.21
CA HIS A 64 0.95 -3.64 -3.40
C HIS A 64 -0.52 -3.59 -3.82
N ALA A 65 -1.43 -3.62 -2.85
CA ALA A 65 -2.83 -3.40 -3.14
C ALA A 65 -3.06 -1.94 -3.55
N VAL A 66 -3.86 -1.73 -4.60
CA VAL A 66 -4.50 -0.43 -4.78
C VAL A 66 -5.63 -0.33 -3.74
N PRO A 67 -5.64 0.69 -2.86
CA PRO A 67 -6.66 0.85 -1.84
C PRO A 67 -8.08 0.75 -2.41
N ALA A 68 -9.02 0.14 -1.70
CA ALA A 68 -10.39 -0.05 -2.16
C ALA A 68 -11.07 1.27 -2.57
N ALA A 69 -10.79 2.36 -1.86
CA ALA A 69 -11.29 3.69 -2.17
C ALA A 69 -10.85 4.20 -3.55
N LEU A 70 -9.63 3.84 -3.99
CA LEU A 70 -9.07 4.22 -5.29
C LEU A 70 -9.32 3.14 -6.35
N GLY A 71 -9.41 1.88 -5.95
CA GLY A 71 -9.69 0.75 -6.83
C GLY A 71 -11.17 0.59 -7.22
N ALA A 72 -12.08 1.36 -6.61
CA ALA A 72 -13.51 1.30 -6.90
C ALA A 72 -13.84 1.70 -8.35
N ARG A 73 -13.03 2.59 -8.95
CA ARG A 73 -13.15 3.07 -10.33
C ARG A 73 -11.84 2.87 -11.05
N LYS A 74 -11.89 2.49 -12.33
CA LYS A 74 -10.70 2.21 -13.13
C LYS A 74 -9.84 3.48 -13.24
N GLU A 75 -10.48 4.60 -13.55
CA GLU A 75 -9.83 5.91 -13.68
C GLU A 75 -9.02 6.31 -12.43
N PHE A 76 -9.52 6.01 -11.24
CA PHE A 76 -8.83 6.33 -9.98
C PHE A 76 -7.67 5.37 -9.70
N ALA A 77 -7.81 4.10 -10.08
CA ALA A 77 -6.71 3.13 -9.98
C ALA A 77 -5.57 3.47 -10.94
N GLU A 78 -5.89 3.90 -12.16
CA GLU A 78 -4.91 4.37 -13.16
C GLU A 78 -4.21 5.64 -12.68
N ARG A 79 -4.97 6.63 -12.19
CA ARG A 79 -4.37 7.85 -11.64
C ARG A 79 -3.45 7.57 -10.44
N PHE A 80 -3.82 6.61 -9.59
CA PHE A 80 -2.97 6.17 -8.50
C PHE A 80 -1.68 5.52 -9.00
N ALA A 81 -1.75 4.68 -10.04
CA ALA A 81 -0.58 4.04 -10.64
C ALA A 81 0.38 5.06 -11.28
N GLU A 82 -0.14 6.10 -11.94
CA GLU A 82 0.67 7.22 -12.47
C GLU A 82 1.44 7.93 -11.34
N LEU A 83 0.73 8.33 -10.28
CA LEU A 83 1.36 8.97 -9.11
C LEU A 83 2.37 8.03 -8.43
N TRP A 84 2.09 6.74 -8.40
CA TRP A 84 3.01 5.74 -7.86
C TRP A 84 4.27 5.63 -8.70
N LEU A 85 4.15 5.63 -10.03
CA LEU A 85 5.29 5.65 -10.94
C LEU A 85 6.17 6.89 -10.69
N GLU A 86 5.56 8.06 -10.55
CA GLU A 86 6.26 9.34 -10.31
C GLU A 86 6.96 9.40 -8.96
N ARG A 87 6.37 8.83 -7.90
CA ARG A 87 6.81 9.03 -6.51
C ARG A 87 7.55 7.83 -5.89
N ILE A 88 7.29 6.62 -6.37
CA ILE A 88 7.78 5.37 -5.77
C ILE A 88 8.54 4.53 -6.79
N GLY A 89 8.07 4.48 -8.03
CA GLY A 89 8.78 3.91 -9.18
C GLY A 89 7.98 2.87 -9.96
N CYS A 90 8.62 2.37 -11.02
CA CYS A 90 8.00 1.52 -12.04
C CYS A 90 7.28 0.30 -11.46
N SER A 91 5.98 0.22 -11.73
CA SER A 91 5.08 -0.83 -11.27
C SER A 91 3.95 -1.02 -12.27
N ASP A 92 3.53 -2.26 -12.53
CA ASP A 92 2.44 -2.57 -13.45
C ASP A 92 1.10 -2.61 -12.71
N LEU A 93 0.09 -1.91 -13.23
CA LEU A 93 -1.28 -1.99 -12.71
C LEU A 93 -2.00 -3.21 -13.29
N VAL A 94 -2.36 -4.17 -12.43
CA VAL A 94 -3.00 -5.43 -12.80
C VAL A 94 -4.41 -5.49 -12.22
N PHE A 95 -5.41 -5.76 -13.05
CA PHE A 95 -6.77 -6.05 -12.58
C PHE A 95 -6.84 -7.43 -11.93
N ALA A 96 -7.19 -7.47 -10.65
CA ALA A 96 -6.94 -8.61 -9.77
C ALA A 96 -8.16 -9.52 -9.52
N ARG A 97 -9.15 -9.49 -10.42
CA ARG A 97 -10.39 -10.30 -10.34
C ARG A 97 -10.52 -11.36 -11.44
N THR A 98 -9.45 -11.61 -12.18
CA THR A 98 -9.36 -12.72 -13.15
C THR A 98 -8.76 -13.97 -12.51
N ALA A 99 -8.94 -15.14 -13.12
CA ALA A 99 -8.31 -16.37 -12.63
C ALA A 99 -6.78 -16.28 -12.63
N GLU A 100 -6.21 -15.69 -13.70
CA GLU A 100 -4.78 -15.44 -13.85
C GLU A 100 -4.23 -14.54 -12.74
N SER A 101 -4.93 -13.46 -12.41
CA SER A 101 -4.49 -12.54 -11.37
C SER A 101 -4.65 -13.10 -9.94
N ARG A 102 -5.55 -14.06 -9.72
CA ARG A 102 -5.60 -14.81 -8.46
C ARG A 102 -4.34 -15.65 -8.23
N LEU A 103 -3.77 -16.21 -9.29
CA LEU A 103 -2.48 -16.92 -9.19
C LEU A 103 -1.35 -15.95 -8.79
N LEU A 104 -1.33 -14.74 -9.37
CA LEU A 104 -0.41 -13.67 -8.96
C LEU A 104 -0.58 -13.28 -7.49
N ILE A 105 -1.81 -13.18 -6.97
CA ILE A 105 -2.06 -12.93 -5.53
C ILE A 105 -1.51 -14.07 -4.67
N LEU A 106 -1.71 -15.33 -5.07
CA LEU A 106 -1.21 -16.48 -4.34
C LEU A 106 0.32 -16.49 -4.29
N GLN A 107 0.98 -16.19 -5.42
CA GLN A 107 2.43 -16.02 -5.50
C GLN A 107 2.92 -14.86 -4.63
N ALA A 108 2.18 -13.74 -4.62
CA ALA A 108 2.47 -12.59 -3.76
C ALA A 108 2.44 -12.96 -2.28
N ARG A 109 1.41 -13.71 -1.85
CA ARG A 109 1.28 -14.17 -0.47
C ARG A 109 2.36 -15.18 -0.09
N ALA A 110 2.65 -16.14 -0.96
CA ALA A 110 3.72 -17.10 -0.73
C ALA A 110 5.09 -16.41 -0.62
N SER A 111 5.32 -15.39 -1.46
CA SER A 111 6.56 -14.60 -1.45
C SER A 111 6.67 -13.72 -0.19
N SER A 112 5.58 -13.08 0.24
CA SER A 112 5.61 -12.26 1.47
C SER A 112 5.68 -13.10 2.74
N PHE A 113 5.10 -14.31 2.72
CA PHE A 113 5.21 -15.29 3.79
C PHE A 113 6.64 -15.85 3.90
N ALA A 114 7.27 -16.23 2.78
CA ALA A 114 8.66 -16.66 2.75
C ALA A 114 9.66 -15.55 3.12
N ALA A 115 9.29 -14.28 2.94
CA ALA A 115 10.09 -13.12 3.33
C ALA A 115 10.03 -12.79 4.84
N GLY A 116 9.34 -13.59 5.66
CA GLY A 116 9.44 -13.55 7.12
C GLY A 116 8.80 -12.34 7.82
N PHE A 117 8.06 -11.48 7.13
CA PHE A 117 7.42 -10.32 7.75
C PHE A 117 6.03 -10.10 7.18
N GLN A 118 5.00 -10.51 7.95
CA GLN A 118 3.79 -9.70 7.96
C GLN A 118 4.20 -8.33 8.51
N ARG A 119 4.44 -7.34 7.65
CA ARG A 119 4.57 -5.94 8.09
C ARG A 119 3.24 -5.59 8.74
N ASN A 120 3.19 -5.68 10.06
CA ASN A 120 2.00 -5.37 10.82
C ASN A 120 1.87 -3.84 10.80
N VAL A 121 0.88 -3.35 10.05
CA VAL A 121 0.46 -1.96 10.10
C VAL A 121 -0.62 -1.88 11.15
N ASP A 122 -0.26 -1.38 12.31
CA ASP A 122 -1.16 -1.21 13.44
C ASP A 122 -1.77 0.21 13.40
N ARG A 123 -3.09 0.30 13.60
CA ARG A 123 -3.79 1.59 13.71
C ARG A 123 -3.90 1.94 15.18
N ARG A 124 -3.31 3.07 15.56
CA ARG A 124 -3.38 3.59 16.93
C ARG A 124 -4.19 4.87 16.98
N SER A 125 -5.08 4.96 17.96
CA SER A 125 -5.68 6.23 18.35
C SER A 125 -4.73 6.92 19.33
N VAL A 126 -4.20 8.07 18.96
CA VAL A 126 -3.51 8.95 19.89
C VAL A 126 -4.51 10.01 20.33
N TRP A 127 -4.78 10.07 21.63
CA TRP A 127 -5.50 11.21 22.21
C TRP A 127 -4.44 12.28 22.47
N LEU A 128 -4.47 13.35 21.68
CA LEU A 128 -3.75 14.60 21.98
C LEU A 128 -4.63 15.49 22.85
#